data_AF-A0A6V7R7R2-F1
#
_entry.id   AF-A0A6V7R7R2-F1
#
_cell.length_a   1.000
_cell.length_b   1.000
_cell.length_c   1.000
_cell.angle_alpha   90.00
_cell.angle_beta   90.00
_cell.angle_gamma   90.00
#
_symmetry.space_group_name_H-M   'P 1'
#
loop_
_entity.id
_entity.type
_entity.pdbx_description
1 polymer ?
#
loop_
_entity_poly.entity_id
_entity_poly.type
_entity_poly.pdbx_seq_one_letter_code
_entity_poly.pdbx_strand_id
1 'polypeptide(L)'
;MSNKTFTNMMETLMDVPGVNDHINSLPVQLGLKVLRQRMELNLTQNQVIKLAKHKGIQLTQAQLSRIENGDTNTGIDVYKKALNVLGGSLKVEVEFDHPPTERELLNI
;
A
#
# COMPACT_ATOMS: atom_id res chain seq x y z
N MET A 1 9.68 -23.31 -19.10
CA MET A 1 10.33 -22.19 -19.81
C MET A 1 9.36 -21.00 -19.90
N SER A 2 9.31 -20.12 -18.89
CA SER A 2 8.49 -18.88 -18.97
C SER A 2 8.92 -17.75 -18.01
N ASN A 3 9.66 -18.03 -16.93
CA ASN A 3 10.06 -16.99 -15.97
C ASN A 3 11.01 -15.92 -16.54
N LYS A 4 11.87 -16.26 -17.50
CA LYS A 4 12.82 -15.30 -18.10
C LYS A 4 12.12 -14.17 -18.87
N THR A 5 10.97 -14.43 -19.47
CA THR A 5 10.25 -13.43 -20.27
C THR A 5 9.54 -12.40 -19.39
N PHE A 6 8.96 -12.83 -18.27
CA PHE A 6 8.28 -11.94 -17.33
C PHE A 6 9.27 -11.02 -16.59
N THR A 7 10.39 -11.58 -16.10
CA THR A 7 11.42 -10.78 -15.41
C THR A 7 12.06 -9.75 -16.35
N ASN A 8 12.41 -10.16 -17.58
CA ASN A 8 13.00 -9.22 -18.55
C ASN A 8 12.01 -8.10 -18.96
N MET A 9 10.71 -8.42 -19.09
CA MET A 9 9.68 -7.40 -19.31
C MET A 9 9.58 -6.43 -18.13
N MET A 10 9.62 -6.94 -16.90
CA MET A 10 9.51 -6.09 -15.72
C MET A 10 10.74 -5.20 -15.53
N GLU A 11 11.94 -5.70 -15.79
CA GLU A 11 13.17 -4.89 -15.79
C GLU A 11 13.10 -3.77 -16.83
N THR A 12 12.65 -4.07 -18.05
CA THR A 12 12.48 -3.06 -19.11
C THR A 12 11.43 -2.00 -18.74
N LEU A 13 10.38 -2.40 -18.01
CA LEU A 13 9.35 -1.48 -17.54
C LEU A 13 9.83 -0.59 -16.38
N MET A 14 10.77 -1.06 -15.55
CA MET A 14 11.35 -0.23 -14.47
C MET A 14 12.25 0.89 -15.01
N ASP A 15 12.80 0.73 -16.22
CA ASP A 15 13.58 1.77 -16.91
C ASP A 15 12.70 2.90 -17.49
N VAL A 16 11.37 2.74 -17.51
CA VAL A 16 10.46 3.77 -18.02
C VAL A 16 10.28 4.88 -16.96
N PRO A 17 10.54 6.16 -17.31
CA PRO A 17 10.31 7.28 -16.41
C PRO A 17 8.87 7.30 -15.91
N GLY A 18 8.68 7.41 -14.59
CA GLY A 18 7.37 7.39 -13.94
C GLY A 18 6.86 6.01 -13.49
N VAL A 19 7.34 4.90 -14.07
CA VAL A 19 7.01 3.56 -13.57
C VAL A 19 7.73 3.30 -12.25
N ASN A 20 9.01 3.62 -12.16
CA ASN A 20 9.78 3.50 -10.93
C ASN A 20 9.19 4.36 -9.80
N ASP A 21 8.77 5.59 -10.11
CA ASP A 21 8.15 6.50 -9.12
C ASP A 21 6.79 5.96 -8.64
N HIS A 22 6.00 5.42 -9.56
CA HIS A 22 4.72 4.80 -9.21
C HIS A 22 4.91 3.56 -8.33
N ILE A 23 5.81 2.65 -8.71
CA ILE A 23 6.09 1.43 -7.93
C ILE A 23 6.63 1.75 -6.53
N ASN A 24 7.48 2.77 -6.43
CA ASN A 24 8.03 3.21 -5.16
C ASN A 24 7.10 4.11 -4.36
N SER A 25 5.94 4.49 -4.91
CA SER A 25 4.96 5.29 -4.20
C SER A 25 4.40 4.55 -2.97
N LEU A 26 4.17 5.29 -1.90
CA LEU A 26 3.66 4.75 -0.64
C LEU A 26 2.35 3.94 -0.82
N PRO A 27 1.35 4.37 -1.60
CA PRO A 27 0.13 3.59 -1.83
C PRO A 27 0.40 2.23 -2.46
N VAL A 28 1.29 2.17 -3.45
CA VAL A 28 1.66 0.90 -4.12
C VAL A 28 2.42 -0.02 -3.17
N GLN A 29 3.40 0.51 -2.43
CA GLN A 29 4.14 -0.30 -1.46
C GLN A 29 3.22 -0.87 -0.36
N LEU A 30 2.30 -0.07 0.17
CA LEU A 30 1.34 -0.52 1.17
C LEU A 30 0.35 -1.54 0.59
N GLY A 31 -0.15 -1.29 -0.62
CA GLY A 31 -1.03 -2.20 -1.34
C GLY A 31 -0.42 -3.57 -1.55
N LEU A 32 0.83 -3.61 -2.01
CA LEU A 32 1.58 -4.85 -2.19
C LEU A 32 1.79 -5.59 -0.86
N LYS A 33 2.05 -4.89 0.26
CA LYS A 33 2.15 -5.54 1.57
C LYS A 33 0.83 -6.17 2.01
N VAL A 34 -0.30 -5.47 1.84
CA VAL A 34 -1.64 -6.01 2.12
C VAL A 34 -1.93 -7.24 1.27
N LEU A 35 -1.65 -7.17 -0.03
CA LEU A 35 -1.84 -8.27 -0.97
C LEU A 35 -1.01 -9.50 -0.58
N ARG A 36 0.29 -9.32 -0.33
CA ARG A 36 1.19 -10.41 0.07
C ARG A 36 0.72 -11.08 1.35
N GLN A 37 0.39 -10.29 2.38
CA GLN A 37 -0.12 -10.84 3.65
C GLN A 37 -1.41 -11.64 3.44
N ARG A 38 -2.33 -11.14 2.61
CA ARG A 38 -3.56 -11.87 2.29
C ARG A 38 -3.26 -13.22 1.61
N MET A 39 -2.30 -13.24 0.68
CA MET A 39 -1.88 -14.45 -0.02
C MET A 39 -1.17 -15.44 0.90
N GLU A 40 -0.30 -14.98 1.81
CA GLU A 40 0.38 -15.81 2.81
C GLU A 40 -0.61 -16.51 3.75
N LEU A 41 -1.72 -15.83 4.09
CA LEU A 41 -2.82 -16.40 4.86
C LEU A 41 -3.77 -17.27 4.01
N ASN A 42 -3.52 -17.42 2.71
CA ASN A 42 -4.37 -18.14 1.75
C ASN A 42 -5.84 -17.67 1.75
N LEU A 43 -6.05 -16.36 1.90
CA LEU A 43 -7.38 -15.76 1.94
C LEU A 43 -7.77 -15.16 0.58
N THR A 44 -9.00 -15.42 0.18
CA THR A 44 -9.70 -14.64 -0.86
C THR A 44 -10.12 -13.28 -0.30
N GLN A 45 -10.32 -12.29 -1.17
CA GLN A 45 -10.85 -10.98 -0.75
C GLN A 45 -12.18 -11.12 0.02
N ASN A 46 -13.07 -12.02 -0.42
CA ASN A 46 -14.34 -12.27 0.26
C ASN A 46 -14.16 -12.81 1.69
N GLN A 47 -13.16 -13.67 1.92
CA GLN A 47 -12.85 -14.15 3.28
C GLN A 47 -12.32 -13.02 4.16
N VAL A 48 -11.52 -12.10 3.62
CA VAL A 48 -11.07 -10.90 4.35
C VAL A 48 -12.25 -10.02 4.74
N ILE A 49 -13.23 -9.81 3.86
CA ILE A 49 -14.43 -9.03 4.19
C ILE A 49 -15.27 -9.71 5.28
N LYS A 50 -15.41 -11.05 5.24
CA LYS A 50 -16.06 -11.80 6.32
C LYS A 50 -15.34 -11.64 7.66
N LEU A 51 -14.01 -11.69 7.64
CA LEU A 51 -13.18 -11.48 8.83
C LEU A 51 -13.30 -10.05 9.36
N ALA A 52 -13.36 -9.05 8.47
CA ALA A 52 -13.60 -7.66 8.83
C ALA A 52 -14.94 -7.49 9.55
N LYS A 53 -16.00 -8.09 9.00
CA LYS A 53 -17.34 -8.10 9.63
C LYS A 53 -17.31 -8.75 11.02
N HIS A 54 -16.62 -9.87 11.18
CA HIS A 54 -16.47 -10.54 12.48
C HIS A 54 -15.72 -9.67 13.51
N LYS A 55 -14.75 -8.86 13.05
CA LYS A 55 -14.01 -7.91 13.89
C LYS A 55 -14.71 -6.57 14.10
N GLY A 56 -15.93 -6.37 13.57
CA GLY A 56 -16.63 -5.08 13.63
C GLY A 56 -16.00 -3.98 12.78
N ILE A 57 -15.15 -4.33 11.82
CA ILE A 57 -14.44 -3.38 10.94
C ILE A 57 -15.23 -3.21 9.65
N GLN A 58 -15.56 -1.97 9.31
CA GLN A 58 -16.20 -1.64 8.03
C GLN A 58 -15.16 -1.57 6.91
N LEU A 59 -15.08 -2.62 6.11
CA LEU A 59 -14.25 -2.71 4.90
C LEU A 59 -15.06 -3.37 3.80
N THR A 60 -15.12 -2.76 2.61
CA THR A 60 -15.79 -3.35 1.44
C THR A 60 -14.78 -4.03 0.51
N GLN A 61 -15.27 -4.95 -0.33
CA GLN A 61 -14.43 -5.63 -1.32
C GLN A 61 -13.83 -4.62 -2.33
N ALA A 62 -14.59 -3.61 -2.74
CA ALA A 62 -14.11 -2.55 -3.62
C ALA A 62 -12.98 -1.74 -2.98
N GLN A 63 -13.10 -1.42 -1.69
CA GLN A 63 -12.04 -0.76 -0.94
C GLN A 63 -10.78 -1.62 -0.86
N LEU A 64 -10.93 -2.91 -0.53
CA LEU A 64 -9.82 -3.86 -0.48
C LEU A 64 -9.12 -4.01 -1.84
N SER A 65 -9.90 -4.09 -2.92
CA SER A 65 -9.35 -4.15 -4.28
C SER A 65 -8.58 -2.89 -4.66
N ARG A 66 -9.09 -1.69 -4.34
CA ARG A 66 -8.40 -0.43 -4.63
C ARG A 66 -7.05 -0.34 -3.93
N ILE A 67 -7.00 -0.67 -2.64
CA ILE A 67 -5.72 -0.63 -1.90
C ILE A 67 -4.75 -1.70 -2.40
N GLU A 68 -5.20 -2.91 -2.75
CA GLU A 68 -4.31 -3.97 -3.27
C GLU A 68 -3.71 -3.59 -4.63
N ASN A 69 -4.36 -2.70 -5.38
CA ASN A 69 -3.85 -2.15 -6.64
C ASN A 69 -3.02 -0.87 -6.47
N GLY A 70 -2.84 -0.37 -5.24
CA GLY A 70 -2.07 0.84 -4.99
C GLY A 70 -2.72 2.14 -5.44
N ASP A 71 -4.07 2.20 -5.42
CA ASP A 71 -4.82 3.42 -5.77
C ASP A 71 -4.42 4.60 -4.86
N THR A 72 -3.92 5.67 -5.49
CA THR A 72 -3.43 6.89 -4.85
C THR A 72 -4.55 7.73 -4.22
N ASN A 73 -5.80 7.55 -4.66
CA ASN A 73 -6.95 8.28 -4.13
C ASN A 73 -7.55 7.62 -2.88
N THR A 74 -6.97 6.52 -2.39
CA THR A 74 -7.49 5.83 -1.22
C THR A 74 -6.87 6.38 0.07
N GLY A 75 -7.73 6.79 1.01
CA GLY A 75 -7.32 7.27 2.32
C GLY A 75 -6.58 6.22 3.15
N ILE A 76 -5.63 6.69 3.98
CA ILE A 76 -4.81 5.85 4.86
C ILE A 76 -5.65 5.04 5.87
N ASP A 77 -6.86 5.50 6.18
CA ASP A 77 -7.79 4.79 7.07
C ASP A 77 -8.21 3.43 6.51
N VAL A 78 -8.36 3.33 5.18
CA VAL A 78 -8.72 2.08 4.50
C VAL A 78 -7.57 1.07 4.60
N TYR A 79 -6.33 1.52 4.42
CA TYR A 79 -5.14 0.69 4.63
C TYR A 79 -5.05 0.20 6.08
N LYS A 80 -5.28 1.08 7.07
CA LYS A 80 -5.29 0.71 8.49
C LYS A 80 -6.35 -0.35 8.80
N LYS A 81 -7.56 -0.21 8.24
CA LYS A 81 -8.63 -1.21 8.38
C LYS A 81 -8.20 -2.57 7.84
N ALA A 82 -7.67 -2.62 6.62
CA ALA A 82 -7.21 -3.86 6.01
C ALA A 82 -6.05 -4.50 6.80
N LEU A 83 -5.07 -3.71 7.23
CA LEU A 83 -3.97 -4.18 8.07
C LEU A 83 -4.50 -4.79 9.39
N ASN A 84 -5.40 -4.09 10.09
CA ASN A 84 -5.99 -4.60 11.33
C ASN A 84 -6.74 -5.94 11.12
N VAL A 85 -7.48 -6.05 10.01
CA VAL A 85 -8.15 -7.31 9.64
C VAL A 85 -7.14 -8.43 9.45
N LEU A 86 -6.00 -8.16 8.79
CA LEU A 86 -4.95 -9.13 8.51
C LEU A 86 -3.93 -9.31 9.66
N GLY A 87 -4.11 -8.63 10.81
CA GLY A 87 -3.22 -8.74 11.97
C GLY A 87 -1.97 -7.85 11.91
N GLY A 88 -1.90 -6.95 10.94
CA GLY A 88 -0.84 -5.96 10.80
C GLY A 88 -1.15 -4.63 11.49
N SER A 89 -0.11 -3.81 11.63
CA SER A 89 -0.21 -2.41 12.03
C SER A 89 0.69 -1.55 11.15
N LEU A 90 0.36 -0.28 11.00
CA LEU A 90 1.17 0.67 10.26
C LEU A 90 2.13 1.35 11.23
N LYS A 91 3.44 1.16 11.04
CA LYS A 91 4.49 1.96 11.66
C LYS A 91 5.08 2.87 10.58
N VAL A 92 5.14 4.16 10.87
CA VAL A 92 5.72 5.16 9.97
C VAL A 92 6.89 5.80 10.70
N GLU A 93 8.07 5.64 10.13
CA GLU A 93 9.25 6.41 10.51
C GLU A 93 9.27 7.65 9.62
N VAL A 94 9.42 8.83 10.22
CA VAL A 94 9.42 10.11 9.52
C VAL A 94 10.78 10.74 9.71
N GLU A 95 11.48 10.94 8.60
CA GLU A 95 12.71 11.71 8.55
C GLU A 95 12.39 13.14 8.13
N PHE A 96 12.97 14.12 8.80
CA PHE A 96 12.81 15.54 8.51
C PHE A 96 14.12 16.08 7.96
N ASP A 97 14.21 16.21 6.63
CA ASP A 97 15.45 16.63 5.97
C ASP A 97 15.77 18.12 6.20
N HIS A 98 14.74 18.95 6.37
CA HIS A 98 14.86 20.41 6.46
C HIS A 98 13.87 20.98 7.49
N PRO A 99 14.19 20.94 8.79
CA PRO A 99 13.35 21.61 9.79
C PRO A 99 13.35 23.12 9.55
N PRO A 100 12.20 23.81 9.71
CA PRO A 100 12.11 25.24 9.45
C PRO A 100 13.04 26.02 10.39
N THR A 101 13.73 27.00 9.83
CA THR A 101 14.66 27.86 10.58
C THR A 101 13.94 29.04 11.23
N GLU A 102 14.52 29.58 12.30
CA GLU A 102 13.95 30.71 13.06
C GLU A 102 13.67 31.95 12.18
N ARG A 103 14.46 32.16 11.11
CA ARG A 103 14.24 33.22 10.11
C ARG A 103 13.01 33.00 9.23
N GLU A 104 12.66 31.76 8.94
CA GLU A 104 11.47 31.42 8.15
C GLU A 104 10.21 31.58 9.00
N LEU A 105 10.30 31.32 10.31
CA LEU A 105 9.21 31.50 11.26
C LEU A 105 8.90 32.99 11.54
N LEU A 106 9.89 33.89 11.43
CA LEU A 106 9.73 35.33 11.66
C LEU A 106 9.10 36.10 10.49
N ASN A 107 8.98 35.47 9.31
CA ASN A 107 8.44 36.07 8.09
C ASN A 107 7.03 35.56 7.72
N ILE A 108 6.34 34.88 8.65
CA ILE A 108 4.94 34.43 8.52
C ILE A 108 4.01 35.39 9.25
#